data_AF-A0A6P8AWN8-F1
#
_entry.id   AF-A0A6P8AWN8-F1
#
_cell.length_a   1.000
_cell.length_b   1.000
_cell.length_c   1.000
_cell.angle_alpha   90.00
_cell.angle_beta   90.00
_cell.angle_gamma   90.00
#
_symmetry.space_group_name_H-M   'P 1'
#
loop_
_entity.id
_entity.type
_entity.pdbx_description
1 polymer ?
#
loop_
_entity_poly.entity_id
_entity_poly.type
_entity_poly.pdbx_seq_one_letter_code
_entity_poly.pdbx_strand_id
1 'polypeptide(L)'
;MPSITVTQNSEVIVKMVLQLMTADELIDIWRQFNNTLIPNRQLLWTGLHREVAQSFADKHGLQTLTTAMGPLMDKHNPRCLYATKSSKAWSEYIKGASALFAYYISKGDTVLVLSPPPPDRFHPSGCTNFQLIEKPILQGRFCNKAVGRIILAHPTVQGAEAIGYQLWPIDITSKWLARFGNERAAPVHWRKVKPNSTPAIRAAKQVWKLKRARTETAEEKLARQEAHALKVRTDRTRKAIIKQRKRQVHEMKVQRDQARKAARQRALEQSMSPQYSEPWSLAKIFAKRGMTKDDLDKLGILEVHDDFIVLSF
;
A
#
# COMPACT_ATOMS: atom_id res chain seq x y z
N MET A 1 -14.32 -9.04 -39.53
CA MET A 1 -13.84 -9.28 -38.14
C MET A 1 -12.32 -9.44 -38.19
N PRO A 2 -11.51 -8.48 -37.69
CA PRO A 2 -10.08 -8.73 -37.61
C PRO A 2 -9.83 -9.78 -36.51
N SER A 3 -9.40 -10.96 -36.94
CA SER A 3 -9.00 -12.06 -36.07
C SER A 3 -7.81 -11.62 -35.23
N ILE A 4 -7.96 -11.64 -33.89
CA ILE A 4 -6.81 -11.52 -32.99
C ILE A 4 -5.91 -12.71 -33.29
N THR A 5 -4.74 -12.49 -33.89
CA THR A 5 -3.71 -13.50 -34.06
C THR A 5 -3.12 -13.85 -32.70
N VAL A 6 -3.80 -14.75 -32.00
CA VAL A 6 -3.33 -15.32 -30.74
C VAL A 6 -2.14 -16.22 -31.06
N THR A 7 -0.93 -15.69 -30.95
CA THR A 7 0.27 -16.55 -30.91
C THR A 7 0.12 -17.56 -29.76
N GLN A 8 0.56 -18.81 -29.94
CA GLN A 8 0.53 -19.87 -28.92
C GLN A 8 1.02 -19.40 -27.53
N ASN A 9 1.99 -18.46 -27.51
CA ASN A 9 2.59 -17.89 -26.31
C ASN A 9 1.64 -16.99 -25.47
N SER A 10 0.44 -16.66 -25.98
CA SER A 10 -0.54 -15.80 -25.30
C SER A 10 -1.81 -16.51 -24.86
N GLU A 11 -1.99 -17.78 -25.24
CA GLU A 11 -3.25 -18.49 -25.06
C GLU A 11 -3.67 -18.61 -23.59
N VAL A 12 -2.71 -18.85 -22.69
CA VAL A 12 -2.97 -18.93 -21.24
C VAL A 12 -3.48 -17.60 -20.67
N ILE A 13 -2.90 -16.48 -21.11
CA ILE A 13 -3.29 -15.14 -20.66
C ILE A 13 -4.65 -14.77 -21.23
N VAL A 14 -4.89 -15.01 -22.52
CA VAL A 14 -6.19 -14.73 -23.16
C VAL A 14 -7.30 -15.54 -22.50
N LYS A 15 -7.11 -16.85 -22.29
CA LYS A 15 -8.09 -17.70 -21.57
C LYS A 15 -8.34 -17.21 -20.14
N MET A 16 -7.30 -16.79 -19.43
CA MET A 16 -7.45 -16.20 -18.09
C MET A 16 -8.26 -14.91 -18.11
N VAL A 17 -8.01 -14.01 -19.08
CA VAL A 17 -8.70 -12.72 -19.20
C VAL A 17 -10.17 -12.92 -19.58
N LEU A 18 -10.48 -13.84 -20.49
CA LEU A 18 -11.87 -14.15 -20.88
C LEU A 18 -12.72 -14.78 -19.75
N GLN A 19 -12.09 -15.23 -18.66
CA GLN A 19 -12.80 -15.62 -17.43
C GLN A 19 -13.01 -14.44 -16.45
N LEU A 20 -12.46 -13.27 -16.76
CA LEU A 20 -12.54 -12.05 -15.94
C LEU A 20 -13.37 -10.94 -16.62
N MET A 21 -13.52 -10.98 -17.93
CA MET A 21 -14.22 -9.99 -18.74
C MET A 21 -14.79 -10.62 -20.01
N THR A 22 -15.68 -9.90 -20.69
CA THR A 22 -16.24 -10.34 -21.96
C THR A 22 -15.21 -10.24 -23.10
N ALA A 23 -15.49 -10.89 -24.23
CA ALA A 23 -14.64 -10.79 -25.42
C ALA A 23 -14.59 -9.36 -25.97
N ASP A 24 -15.72 -8.64 -25.97
CA ASP A 24 -15.79 -7.26 -26.45
C ASP A 24 -14.97 -6.32 -25.56
N GLU A 25 -15.04 -6.50 -24.23
CA GLU A 25 -14.22 -5.76 -23.26
C GLU A 25 -12.72 -5.97 -23.50
N LEU A 26 -12.32 -7.22 -23.76
CA LEU A 26 -10.94 -7.54 -24.11
C LEU A 26 -10.51 -6.82 -25.40
N ILE A 27 -11.34 -6.90 -26.44
CA ILE A 27 -11.06 -6.29 -27.74
C ILE A 27 -10.91 -4.78 -27.61
N ASP A 28 -11.78 -4.13 -26.84
CA ASP A 28 -11.74 -2.68 -26.64
C ASP A 28 -10.49 -2.22 -25.89
N ILE A 29 -10.13 -2.91 -24.80
CA ILE A 29 -8.89 -2.64 -24.07
C ILE A 29 -7.67 -2.88 -24.97
N TRP A 30 -7.68 -3.96 -25.75
CA TRP A 30 -6.58 -4.30 -26.65
C TRP A 30 -6.37 -3.22 -27.72
N ARG A 31 -7.45 -2.76 -28.36
CA ARG A 31 -7.41 -1.64 -29.32
C ARG A 31 -6.89 -0.37 -28.65
N GLN A 32 -7.41 -0.05 -27.47
CA GLN A 32 -6.97 1.12 -26.71
C GLN A 32 -5.46 1.08 -26.42
N PHE A 33 -4.94 -0.07 -26.00
CA PHE A 33 -3.51 -0.24 -25.73
C PHE A 33 -2.64 -0.14 -26.97
N ASN A 34 -3.06 -0.73 -28.09
CA ASN A 34 -2.32 -0.62 -29.35
C ASN A 34 -2.22 0.83 -29.84
N ASN A 35 -3.20 1.67 -29.53
CA ASN A 35 -3.23 3.06 -29.98
C ASN A 35 -2.50 4.02 -29.03
N THR A 36 -2.31 3.64 -27.76
CA THR A 36 -1.85 4.57 -26.72
C THR A 36 -0.53 4.19 -26.06
N LEU A 37 -0.19 2.91 -25.96
CA LEU A 37 1.00 2.49 -25.24
C LEU A 37 2.27 2.79 -26.03
N ILE A 38 3.18 3.51 -25.38
CA ILE A 38 4.51 3.81 -25.91
C ILE A 38 5.49 2.78 -25.34
N PRO A 39 6.21 2.01 -26.16
CA PRO A 39 7.13 0.98 -25.67
C PRO A 39 8.09 1.49 -24.58
N ASN A 40 8.32 0.67 -23.55
CA ASN A 40 9.24 0.93 -22.43
C ASN A 40 8.92 2.20 -21.60
N ARG A 41 7.70 2.75 -21.72
CA ARG A 41 7.23 3.90 -20.90
C ARG A 41 6.16 3.52 -19.87
N GLN A 42 6.06 2.25 -19.51
CA GLN A 42 5.05 1.79 -18.57
C GLN A 42 5.51 1.89 -17.12
N LEU A 43 4.59 2.28 -16.25
CA LEU A 43 4.75 2.35 -14.81
C LEU A 43 3.69 1.48 -14.13
N LEU A 44 4.13 0.51 -13.33
CA LEU A 44 3.25 -0.13 -12.34
C LEU A 44 3.54 0.41 -10.95
N TRP A 45 2.64 0.14 -10.02
CA TRP A 45 2.84 0.51 -8.62
C TRP A 45 2.13 -0.47 -7.70
N THR A 46 2.64 -0.57 -6.48
CA THR A 46 2.05 -1.43 -5.44
C THR A 46 2.31 -0.82 -4.08
N GLY A 47 1.35 -0.88 -3.16
CA GLY A 47 1.54 -0.39 -1.78
C GLY A 47 1.65 1.12 -1.62
N LEU A 48 1.40 1.90 -2.69
CA LEU A 48 1.42 3.36 -2.67
C LEU A 48 0.01 3.92 -2.93
N HIS A 49 -0.17 5.21 -2.67
CA HIS A 49 -1.37 5.92 -3.10
C HIS A 49 -1.35 6.12 -4.62
N ARG A 50 -2.54 6.09 -5.25
CA ARG A 50 -2.66 6.25 -6.71
C ARG A 50 -2.11 7.60 -7.15
N GLU A 51 -2.36 8.63 -6.35
CA GLU A 51 -1.99 10.02 -6.61
C GLU A 51 -0.47 10.18 -6.67
N VAL A 52 0.26 9.51 -5.76
CA VAL A 52 1.73 9.49 -5.77
C VAL A 52 2.26 8.82 -7.04
N ALA A 53 1.67 7.67 -7.41
CA ALA A 53 2.12 6.95 -8.60
C ALA A 53 1.80 7.70 -9.89
N GLN A 54 0.63 8.34 -9.98
CA GLN A 54 0.23 9.12 -11.15
C GLN A 54 1.08 10.38 -11.29
N SER A 55 1.29 11.14 -10.21
CA SER A 55 2.16 12.32 -10.22
C SER A 55 3.59 11.98 -10.64
N PHE A 56 4.12 10.85 -10.16
CA PHE A 56 5.42 10.36 -10.62
C PHE A 56 5.40 10.02 -12.11
N ALA A 57 4.34 9.36 -12.59
CA ALA A 57 4.20 9.03 -14.00
C ALA A 57 4.20 10.29 -14.88
N ASP A 58 3.37 11.26 -14.52
CA ASP A 58 3.19 12.51 -15.26
C ASP A 58 4.51 13.30 -15.31
N LYS A 59 5.19 13.42 -14.16
CA LYS A 59 6.51 14.10 -14.05
C LYS A 59 7.58 13.46 -14.94
N HIS A 60 7.55 12.15 -15.11
CA HIS A 60 8.57 11.39 -15.84
C HIS A 60 8.12 10.94 -17.24
N GLY A 61 6.95 11.40 -17.71
CA GLY A 61 6.40 11.03 -19.02
C GLY A 61 6.16 9.52 -19.18
N LEU A 62 5.72 8.86 -18.10
CA LEU A 62 5.39 7.43 -18.03
C LEU A 62 3.87 7.21 -18.05
N GLN A 63 3.46 5.99 -18.37
CA GLN A 63 2.07 5.59 -18.52
C GLN A 63 1.69 4.56 -17.46
N THR A 64 0.74 4.91 -16.59
CA THR A 64 0.10 3.95 -15.70
C THR A 64 -0.98 3.17 -16.44
N LEU A 65 -1.50 2.08 -15.85
CA LEU A 65 -2.69 1.39 -16.37
C LEU A 65 -3.85 2.37 -16.59
N THR A 66 -4.06 3.31 -15.66
CA THR A 66 -5.13 4.30 -15.78
C THR A 66 -4.91 5.23 -16.98
N THR A 67 -3.69 5.75 -17.15
CA THR A 67 -3.33 6.58 -18.32
C THR A 67 -3.55 5.80 -19.63
N ALA A 68 -3.10 4.56 -19.69
CA ALA A 68 -3.23 3.70 -20.87
C ALA A 68 -4.68 3.40 -21.24
N MET A 69 -5.52 3.14 -20.24
CA MET A 69 -6.94 2.86 -20.46
C MET A 69 -7.73 4.11 -20.88
N GLY A 70 -7.24 5.32 -20.56
CA GLY A 70 -7.78 6.58 -21.05
C GLY A 70 -9.31 6.71 -20.83
N PRO A 71 -10.11 6.91 -21.90
CA PRO A 71 -11.57 7.00 -21.82
C PRO A 71 -12.26 5.85 -21.10
N LEU A 72 -11.67 4.64 -21.08
CA LEU A 72 -12.24 3.48 -20.40
C LEU A 72 -12.19 3.57 -18.87
N MET A 73 -11.39 4.52 -18.33
CA MET A 73 -11.22 4.77 -16.89
C MET A 73 -11.76 6.13 -16.44
N ASP A 74 -12.21 6.97 -17.35
CA ASP A 74 -12.80 8.27 -17.07
C ASP A 74 -14.29 8.12 -16.74
N LYS A 75 -14.67 8.38 -15.48
CA LYS A 75 -16.06 8.22 -15.00
C LYS A 75 -17.06 9.14 -15.70
N HIS A 76 -16.60 10.21 -16.33
CA HIS A 76 -17.45 11.12 -17.10
C HIS A 76 -17.59 10.69 -18.56
N ASN A 77 -16.82 9.70 -19.01
CA ASN A 77 -16.87 9.20 -20.36
C ASN A 77 -17.90 8.05 -20.50
N PRO A 78 -18.79 8.08 -21.50
CA PRO A 78 -19.76 7.00 -21.74
C PRO A 78 -19.13 5.61 -21.96
N ARG A 79 -17.87 5.55 -22.38
CA ARG A 79 -17.13 4.29 -22.57
C ARG A 79 -16.65 3.66 -21.26
N CYS A 80 -16.73 4.38 -20.14
CA CYS A 80 -16.33 3.85 -18.85
C CYS A 80 -17.43 2.98 -18.25
N LEU A 81 -17.14 1.70 -18.11
CA LEU A 81 -18.07 0.69 -17.58
C LEU A 81 -18.21 0.73 -16.05
N TYR A 82 -17.66 1.74 -15.38
CA TYR A 82 -17.67 1.82 -13.92
C TYR A 82 -19.08 1.90 -13.36
N ALA A 83 -19.93 2.74 -13.95
CA ALA A 83 -21.30 2.96 -13.49
C ALA A 83 -22.25 1.80 -13.81
N THR A 84 -21.97 1.03 -14.88
CA THR A 84 -22.83 -0.06 -15.35
C THR A 84 -22.49 -1.41 -14.73
N LYS A 85 -21.28 -1.58 -14.18
CA LYS A 85 -20.83 -2.83 -13.58
C LYS A 85 -21.07 -2.86 -12.07
N SER A 86 -21.42 -4.06 -11.57
CA SER A 86 -21.35 -4.33 -10.14
C SER A 86 -19.91 -4.18 -9.63
N SER A 87 -19.75 -3.90 -8.33
CA SER A 87 -18.42 -3.77 -7.72
C SER A 87 -17.52 -4.99 -7.94
N LYS A 88 -18.11 -6.20 -7.99
CA LYS A 88 -17.37 -7.44 -8.29
C LYS A 88 -16.93 -7.48 -9.75
N ALA A 89 -17.87 -7.25 -10.68
CA ALA A 89 -17.59 -7.27 -12.12
C ALA A 89 -16.57 -6.19 -12.51
N TRP A 90 -16.64 -5.00 -11.91
CA TRP A 90 -15.62 -3.96 -12.07
C TRP A 90 -14.24 -4.42 -11.59
N SER A 91 -14.17 -5.09 -10.44
CA SER A 91 -12.90 -5.63 -9.93
C SER A 91 -12.30 -6.67 -10.86
N GLU A 92 -13.12 -7.54 -11.46
CA GLU A 92 -12.70 -8.56 -12.43
C GLU A 92 -12.24 -7.91 -13.74
N TYR A 93 -12.99 -6.93 -14.25
CA TYR A 93 -12.61 -6.10 -15.40
C TYR A 93 -11.23 -5.46 -15.20
N ILE A 94 -10.98 -4.82 -14.06
CA ILE A 94 -9.68 -4.21 -13.75
C ILE A 94 -8.55 -5.24 -13.63
N LYS A 95 -8.83 -6.44 -13.09
CA LYS A 95 -7.84 -7.53 -13.04
C LYS A 95 -7.47 -8.00 -14.45
N GLY A 96 -8.44 -8.12 -15.35
CA GLY A 96 -8.18 -8.48 -16.74
C GLY A 96 -7.41 -7.37 -17.48
N ALA A 97 -7.78 -6.10 -17.29
CA ALA A 97 -7.06 -4.96 -17.88
C ALA A 97 -5.60 -4.89 -17.40
N SER A 98 -5.39 -5.11 -16.10
CA SER A 98 -4.07 -5.25 -15.46
C SER A 98 -3.26 -6.41 -16.05
N ALA A 99 -3.89 -7.56 -16.33
CA ALA A 99 -3.23 -8.68 -16.99
C ALA A 99 -2.81 -8.35 -18.43
N LEU A 100 -3.67 -7.71 -19.21
CA LEU A 100 -3.36 -7.28 -20.58
C LEU A 100 -2.24 -6.23 -20.61
N PHE A 101 -2.25 -5.29 -19.67
CA PHE A 101 -1.22 -4.26 -19.55
C PHE A 101 0.14 -4.89 -19.22
N ALA A 102 0.19 -5.78 -18.24
CA ALA A 102 1.40 -6.53 -17.91
C ALA A 102 1.88 -7.41 -19.09
N TYR A 103 0.97 -8.00 -19.86
CA TYR A 103 1.31 -8.78 -21.04
C TYR A 103 1.93 -7.91 -22.14
N TYR A 104 1.38 -6.72 -22.38
CA TYR A 104 1.98 -5.76 -23.31
C TYR A 104 3.40 -5.39 -22.88
N ILE A 105 3.58 -5.04 -21.60
CA ILE A 105 4.88 -4.70 -21.02
C ILE A 105 5.88 -5.84 -21.16
N SER A 106 5.43 -7.09 -20.97
CA SER A 106 6.31 -8.27 -21.00
C SER A 106 7.04 -8.48 -22.32
N LYS A 107 6.61 -7.80 -23.40
CA LYS A 107 7.27 -7.85 -24.70
C LYS A 107 8.48 -6.92 -24.80
N GLY A 108 8.54 -5.90 -23.95
CA GLY A 108 9.58 -4.86 -23.94
C GLY A 108 10.81 -5.22 -23.08
N ASP A 109 11.69 -4.24 -22.94
CA ASP A 109 13.02 -4.41 -22.34
C ASP A 109 13.03 -4.08 -20.86
N THR A 110 12.22 -3.10 -20.45
CA THR A 110 12.22 -2.63 -19.07
C THR A 110 10.87 -2.12 -18.63
N VAL A 111 10.62 -2.23 -17.34
CA VAL A 111 9.48 -1.61 -16.68
C VAL A 111 9.86 -1.08 -15.31
N LEU A 112 9.34 0.11 -15.00
CA LEU A 112 9.46 0.71 -13.68
C LEU A 112 8.26 0.32 -12.80
N VAL A 113 8.55 -0.05 -11.56
CA VAL A 113 7.56 -0.38 -10.54
C VAL A 113 7.82 0.49 -9.32
N LEU A 114 6.83 1.26 -8.91
CA LEU A 114 6.89 2.01 -7.65
C LEU A 114 6.40 1.13 -6.51
N SER A 115 7.15 1.12 -5.41
CA SER A 115 6.72 0.45 -4.19
C SER A 115 7.19 1.20 -2.95
N PRO A 116 6.69 0.87 -1.76
CA PRO A 116 7.37 1.21 -0.54
C PRO A 116 8.80 0.64 -0.52
N PRO A 117 9.70 1.24 0.27
CA PRO A 117 11.08 0.78 0.36
C PRO A 117 11.21 -0.60 1.04
N PRO A 118 12.34 -1.29 0.84
CA PRO A 118 12.71 -2.43 1.66
C PRO A 118 12.66 -2.09 3.16
N PRO A 119 12.35 -3.08 4.03
CA PRO A 119 12.03 -4.47 3.71
C PRO A 119 10.58 -4.69 3.23
N ASP A 120 9.72 -3.67 3.28
CA ASP A 120 8.26 -3.77 3.12
C ASP A 120 7.76 -3.38 1.72
N ARG A 121 8.43 -3.87 0.69
CA ARG A 121 8.11 -3.52 -0.70
C ARG A 121 6.75 -3.99 -1.17
N PHE A 122 6.28 -5.11 -0.63
CA PHE A 122 5.09 -5.77 -1.14
C PHE A 122 4.14 -6.13 -0.01
N HIS A 123 2.86 -6.14 -0.35
CA HIS A 123 1.83 -6.46 0.61
C HIS A 123 2.06 -7.87 1.20
N PRO A 124 2.02 -8.04 2.53
CA PRO A 124 2.34 -9.32 3.19
C PRO A 124 1.46 -10.50 2.76
N SER A 125 0.21 -10.24 2.40
CA SER A 125 -0.71 -11.29 1.94
C SER A 125 -0.36 -11.88 0.56
N GLY A 126 0.46 -11.21 -0.24
CA GLY A 126 0.70 -11.65 -1.62
C GLY A 126 -0.48 -11.45 -2.58
N CYS A 127 -1.56 -10.80 -2.14
CA CYS A 127 -2.85 -10.80 -2.84
C CYS A 127 -3.16 -9.50 -3.60
N THR A 128 -2.16 -8.66 -3.87
CA THR A 128 -2.33 -7.49 -4.74
C THR A 128 -2.38 -7.90 -6.21
N ASN A 129 -2.99 -7.09 -7.08
CA ASN A 129 -2.96 -7.33 -8.53
C ASN A 129 -1.51 -7.45 -9.04
N PHE A 130 -0.62 -6.57 -8.57
CA PHE A 130 0.80 -6.66 -8.87
C PHE A 130 1.40 -8.03 -8.53
N GLN A 131 1.20 -8.53 -7.31
CA GLN A 131 1.78 -9.81 -6.90
C GLN A 131 1.08 -11.03 -7.52
N LEU A 132 -0.24 -10.96 -7.75
CA LEU A 132 -1.02 -12.10 -8.22
C LEU A 132 -1.02 -12.26 -9.73
N ILE A 133 -0.98 -11.15 -10.48
CA ILE A 133 -1.25 -11.09 -11.91
C ILE A 133 -0.05 -10.47 -12.63
N GLU A 134 0.26 -9.21 -12.35
CA GLU A 134 1.17 -8.42 -13.17
C GLU A 134 2.60 -8.96 -13.08
N LYS A 135 3.15 -9.09 -11.88
CA LYS A 135 4.51 -9.60 -11.66
C LYS A 135 4.71 -11.01 -12.25
N PRO A 136 3.81 -12.00 -12.05
CA PRO A 136 3.91 -13.27 -12.74
C PRO A 136 3.97 -13.15 -14.27
N ILE A 137 3.13 -12.32 -14.88
CA ILE A 137 3.16 -12.10 -16.34
C ILE A 137 4.47 -11.44 -16.76
N LEU A 138 4.92 -10.40 -16.07
CA LEU A 138 6.21 -9.75 -16.34
C LEU A 138 7.38 -10.74 -16.28
N GLN A 139 7.31 -11.73 -15.39
CA GLN A 139 8.33 -12.77 -15.23
C GLN A 139 8.15 -13.97 -16.19
N GLY A 140 7.22 -13.92 -17.15
CA GLY A 140 6.93 -15.02 -18.07
C GLY A 140 6.25 -16.23 -17.41
N ARG A 141 5.73 -16.07 -16.18
CA ARG A 141 5.15 -17.15 -15.38
C ARG A 141 3.73 -17.53 -15.78
N PHE A 142 3.21 -17.01 -16.88
CA PHE A 142 2.00 -17.50 -17.57
C PHE A 142 2.31 -17.95 -19.00
N CYS A 143 3.51 -18.50 -19.22
CA CYS A 143 3.97 -19.04 -20.50
C CYS A 143 4.13 -17.99 -21.62
N ASN A 144 4.14 -16.71 -21.27
CA ASN A 144 4.47 -15.60 -22.16
C ASN A 144 5.98 -15.28 -22.12
N LYS A 145 6.43 -14.42 -23.05
CA LYS A 145 7.77 -13.81 -22.99
C LYS A 145 7.91 -12.99 -21.70
N ALA A 146 9.04 -13.10 -21.01
CA ALA A 146 9.33 -12.26 -19.84
C ALA A 146 9.87 -10.88 -20.28
N VAL A 147 9.57 -9.85 -19.50
CA VAL A 147 10.21 -8.53 -19.66
C VAL A 147 11.71 -8.66 -19.40
N GLY A 148 12.51 -7.87 -20.13
CA GLY A 148 13.96 -7.87 -19.94
C GLY A 148 14.36 -7.55 -18.50
N ARG A 149 13.85 -6.47 -17.92
CA ARG A 149 14.15 -6.03 -16.55
C ARG A 149 12.94 -5.43 -15.83
N ILE A 150 12.82 -5.72 -14.53
CA ILE A 150 11.91 -4.99 -13.62
C ILE A 150 12.76 -4.11 -12.72
N ILE A 151 12.55 -2.80 -12.77
CA ILE A 151 13.22 -1.81 -11.93
C ILE A 151 12.25 -1.37 -10.83
N LEU A 152 12.69 -1.36 -9.58
CA LEU A 152 11.94 -0.82 -8.44
C LEU A 152 12.46 0.56 -8.05
N ALA A 153 11.58 1.51 -7.82
CA ALA A 153 11.89 2.81 -7.21
C ALA A 153 10.97 3.11 -6.03
N HIS A 154 11.44 3.99 -5.14
CA HIS A 154 10.80 4.28 -3.86
C HIS A 154 10.58 5.79 -3.69
N PRO A 155 9.46 6.33 -4.21
CA PRO A 155 9.22 7.77 -4.23
C PRO A 155 9.07 8.38 -2.83
N THR A 156 8.86 7.55 -1.79
CA THR A 156 8.72 7.99 -0.40
C THR A 156 10.06 8.09 0.35
N VAL A 157 11.19 7.81 -0.31
CA VAL A 157 12.51 7.86 0.32
C VAL A 157 13.22 9.12 -0.13
N GLN A 158 13.41 10.06 0.80
CA GLN A 158 14.05 11.34 0.51
C GLN A 158 15.48 11.15 -0.01
N GLY A 159 15.79 11.75 -1.16
CA GLY A 159 17.07 11.64 -1.86
C GLY A 159 17.25 10.34 -2.68
N ALA A 160 16.23 9.48 -2.73
CA ALA A 160 16.22 8.26 -3.54
C ALA A 160 14.91 8.06 -4.33
N GLU A 161 14.13 9.14 -4.49
CA GLU A 161 12.76 9.10 -5.00
C GLU A 161 12.69 8.51 -6.41
N ALA A 162 13.66 8.86 -7.26
CA ALA A 162 13.81 8.38 -8.63
C ALA A 162 14.94 7.35 -8.80
N ILE A 163 15.60 6.93 -7.70
CA ILE A 163 16.72 6.01 -7.76
C ILE A 163 16.20 4.58 -7.75
N GLY A 164 16.16 4.00 -8.95
CA GLY A 164 15.73 2.63 -9.17
C GLY A 164 16.83 1.59 -8.98
N TYR A 165 16.42 0.34 -8.72
CA TYR A 165 17.30 -0.81 -8.76
C TYR A 165 16.60 -2.04 -9.35
N GLN A 166 17.38 -2.99 -9.86
CA GLN A 166 16.83 -4.16 -10.53
C GLN A 166 16.27 -5.19 -9.53
N LEU A 167 15.02 -5.60 -9.75
CA LEU A 167 14.35 -6.70 -9.06
C LEU A 167 14.38 -7.99 -9.87
N TRP A 168 14.38 -7.88 -11.20
CA TRP A 168 14.35 -9.01 -12.14
C TRP A 168 15.23 -8.67 -13.37
N PRO A 169 15.99 -9.63 -13.91
CA PRO A 169 16.08 -11.04 -13.49
C PRO A 169 16.95 -11.26 -12.25
N ILE A 170 17.91 -10.37 -11.99
CA ILE A 170 18.79 -10.42 -10.83
C ILE A 170 18.31 -9.37 -9.82
N ASP A 171 17.97 -9.81 -8.61
CA ASP A 171 17.53 -8.94 -7.51
C ASP A 171 18.76 -8.33 -6.80
N ILE A 172 18.99 -7.03 -7.01
CA ILE A 172 20.10 -6.27 -6.41
C ILE A 172 19.65 -5.39 -5.24
N THR A 173 18.54 -5.74 -4.58
CA THR A 173 18.02 -5.05 -3.38
C THR A 173 19.11 -4.78 -2.34
N SER A 174 20.03 -5.74 -2.12
CA SER A 174 21.09 -5.61 -1.11
C SER A 174 21.99 -4.39 -1.35
N LYS A 175 22.29 -4.07 -2.63
CA LYS A 175 23.07 -2.89 -3.00
C LYS A 175 22.31 -1.60 -2.71
N TRP A 176 21.00 -1.58 -2.96
CA TRP A 176 20.16 -0.43 -2.64
C TRP A 176 20.08 -0.22 -1.13
N LEU A 177 19.90 -1.30 -0.35
CA LEU A 177 19.89 -1.27 1.12
C LEU A 177 21.20 -0.75 1.71
N ALA A 178 22.35 -1.18 1.16
CA ALA A 178 23.66 -0.70 1.60
C ALA A 178 23.83 0.82 1.40
N ARG A 179 23.17 1.39 0.38
CA ARG A 179 23.28 2.82 0.04
C ARG A 179 22.32 3.71 0.82
N PHE A 180 21.08 3.27 1.05
CA PHE A 180 20.02 4.13 1.60
C PHE A 180 19.52 3.72 3.00
N GLY A 181 19.90 2.53 3.48
CA GLY A 181 19.52 2.01 4.79
C GLY A 181 18.01 1.75 4.95
N ASN A 182 17.61 1.34 6.16
CA ASN A 182 16.21 1.09 6.53
C ASN A 182 15.55 2.28 7.26
N GLU A 183 16.34 3.25 7.72
CA GLU A 183 15.92 4.25 8.72
C GLU A 183 15.07 5.38 8.13
N ARG A 184 15.09 5.55 6.79
CA ARG A 184 14.37 6.62 6.08
C ARG A 184 12.96 6.21 5.65
N ALA A 185 12.50 5.01 6.02
CA ALA A 185 11.22 4.47 5.58
C ALA A 185 10.12 4.68 6.62
N ALA A 186 9.13 5.51 6.29
CA ALA A 186 7.90 5.58 7.07
C ALA A 186 7.20 4.20 7.11
N PRO A 187 6.53 3.82 8.22
CA PRO A 187 5.79 2.57 8.30
C PRO A 187 4.74 2.45 7.18
N VAL A 188 4.76 1.33 6.47
CA VAL A 188 3.81 1.10 5.37
C VAL A 188 2.44 0.71 5.93
N HIS A 189 1.44 1.54 5.64
CA HIS A 189 0.06 1.29 6.02
C HIS A 189 -0.64 0.51 4.91
N TRP A 190 -0.67 -0.82 5.06
CA TRP A 190 -1.29 -1.71 4.09
C TRP A 190 -2.82 -1.62 4.12
N ARG A 191 -3.43 -1.38 2.96
CA ARG A 191 -4.89 -1.56 2.79
C ARG A 191 -5.25 -3.03 2.99
N LYS A 192 -6.38 -3.31 3.65
CA LYS A 192 -6.93 -4.67 3.72
C LYS A 192 -7.24 -5.19 2.31
N VAL A 193 -6.63 -6.30 1.93
CA VAL A 193 -6.93 -7.02 0.68
C VAL A 193 -7.59 -8.36 1.00
N LYS A 194 -8.63 -8.73 0.25
CA LYS A 194 -9.25 -10.05 0.36
C LYS A 194 -8.34 -11.08 -0.33
N PRO A 195 -8.05 -12.24 0.29
CA PRO A 195 -7.15 -13.25 -0.27
C PRO A 195 -7.72 -14.04 -1.48
N ASN A 196 -8.73 -13.49 -2.16
CA ASN A 196 -9.51 -14.22 -3.15
C ASN A 196 -8.85 -14.11 -4.54
N SER A 197 -7.83 -14.94 -4.77
CA SER A 197 -7.38 -15.25 -6.13
C SER A 197 -8.55 -15.87 -6.89
N THR A 198 -8.95 -15.30 -8.02
CA THR A 198 -10.00 -15.88 -8.86
C THR A 198 -9.56 -17.27 -9.34
N PRO A 199 -10.49 -18.21 -9.58
CA PRO A 199 -10.19 -19.52 -10.17
C PRO A 199 -9.34 -19.41 -11.44
N ALA A 200 -9.65 -18.42 -12.30
CA ALA A 200 -8.90 -18.11 -13.52
C ALA A 200 -7.39 -17.92 -13.28
N ILE A 201 -7.03 -17.03 -12.34
CA ILE A 201 -5.63 -16.74 -12.01
C ILE A 201 -4.94 -17.97 -11.41
N ARG A 202 -5.67 -18.78 -10.63
CA ARG A 202 -5.12 -20.04 -10.08
C ARG A 202 -4.83 -21.05 -11.19
N ALA A 203 -5.76 -21.22 -12.13
CA ALA A 203 -5.59 -22.13 -13.26
C ALA A 203 -4.37 -21.73 -14.12
N ALA A 204 -4.23 -20.45 -14.47
CA ALA A 204 -3.08 -19.94 -15.22
C ALA A 204 -1.73 -20.22 -14.51
N LYS A 205 -1.69 -20.06 -13.18
CA LYS A 205 -0.50 -20.41 -12.36
C LYS A 205 -0.15 -21.89 -12.40
N GLN A 206 -1.16 -22.79 -12.46
CA GLN A 206 -0.91 -24.22 -12.50
C GLN A 206 -0.30 -24.67 -13.82
N VAL A 207 -0.74 -24.09 -14.94
CA VAL A 207 -0.18 -24.38 -16.28
C VAL A 207 1.33 -24.11 -16.29
N TRP A 208 1.77 -22.97 -15.77
CA TRP A 208 3.20 -22.67 -15.67
C TRP A 208 3.96 -23.59 -14.71
N LYS A 209 3.36 -23.94 -13.56
CA LYS A 209 3.99 -24.87 -12.62
C LYS A 209 4.27 -26.23 -13.28
N LEU A 210 3.33 -26.73 -14.08
CA LEU A 210 3.50 -27.96 -14.85
C LEU A 210 4.60 -27.82 -15.90
N LYS A 211 4.58 -26.73 -16.69
CA LYS A 211 5.63 -26.47 -17.70
C LYS A 211 7.02 -26.40 -17.05
N ARG A 212 7.15 -25.67 -15.95
CA ARG A 212 8.40 -25.57 -15.19
C ARG A 212 8.83 -26.93 -14.66
N ALA A 213 7.93 -27.72 -14.06
CA ALA A 213 8.30 -29.04 -13.54
C ALA A 213 8.87 -29.99 -14.62
N ARG A 214 8.52 -29.77 -15.90
CA ARG A 214 9.07 -30.52 -17.04
C ARG A 214 10.41 -29.97 -17.57
N THR A 215 10.74 -28.71 -17.27
CA THR A 215 11.88 -27.99 -17.87
C THR A 215 12.94 -27.57 -16.85
N GLU A 216 12.62 -27.56 -15.56
CA GLU A 216 13.50 -27.19 -14.44
C GLU A 216 14.54 -28.29 -14.21
N THR A 217 15.80 -27.90 -14.15
CA THR A 217 16.92 -28.77 -13.79
C THR A 217 16.92 -29.11 -12.31
N ALA A 218 17.68 -30.13 -11.91
CA ALA A 218 17.83 -30.49 -10.49
C ALA A 218 18.44 -29.35 -9.66
N GLU A 219 19.43 -28.64 -10.21
CA GLU A 219 20.09 -27.50 -9.57
C GLU A 219 19.11 -26.33 -9.35
N GLU A 220 18.36 -25.95 -10.38
CA GLU A 220 17.34 -24.90 -10.27
C GLU A 220 16.26 -25.26 -9.25
N LYS A 221 15.86 -26.53 -9.21
CA LYS A 221 14.89 -27.05 -8.24
C LYS A 221 15.43 -26.94 -6.81
N LEU A 222 16.69 -27.31 -6.58
CA LEU A 222 17.35 -27.22 -5.27
C LEU A 222 17.48 -25.75 -4.82
N ALA A 223 18.04 -24.89 -5.67
CA ALA A 223 18.19 -23.46 -5.38
C ALA A 223 16.85 -22.80 -5.04
N ARG A 224 15.76 -23.21 -5.71
CA ARG A 224 14.41 -22.75 -5.39
C ARG A 224 13.92 -23.22 -4.02
N GLN A 225 14.20 -24.46 -3.65
CA GLN A 225 13.84 -25.01 -2.35
C GLN A 225 14.59 -24.31 -1.22
N GLU A 226 15.88 -24.07 -1.39
CA GLU A 226 16.72 -23.32 -0.45
C GLU A 226 16.25 -21.87 -0.30
N ALA A 227 16.01 -21.18 -1.40
CA ALA A 227 15.48 -19.81 -1.38
C ALA A 227 14.12 -19.74 -0.68
N HIS A 228 13.25 -20.73 -0.89
CA HIS A 228 11.97 -20.82 -0.18
C HIS A 228 12.16 -21.07 1.32
N ALA A 229 13.04 -22.00 1.71
CA ALA A 229 13.33 -22.30 3.11
C ALA A 229 13.90 -21.08 3.85
N LEU A 230 14.86 -20.38 3.21
CA LEU A 230 15.43 -19.13 3.74
C LEU A 230 14.34 -18.07 3.95
N LYS A 231 13.48 -17.86 2.94
CA LYS A 231 12.37 -16.91 3.04
C LYS A 231 11.43 -17.23 4.21
N VAL A 232 11.04 -18.50 4.34
CA VAL A 232 10.17 -18.95 5.44
C VAL A 232 10.81 -18.69 6.80
N ARG A 233 12.12 -18.96 6.93
CA ARG A 233 12.87 -18.67 8.15
C ARG A 233 12.87 -17.18 8.49
N THR A 234 13.20 -16.32 7.52
CA THR A 234 13.16 -14.86 7.72
C THR A 234 11.77 -14.32 8.07
N ASP A 235 10.71 -14.83 7.42
CA ASP A 235 9.34 -14.41 7.70
C ASP A 235 8.89 -14.81 9.13
N ARG A 236 9.32 -15.99 9.60
CA ARG A 236 9.07 -16.44 10.98
C ARG A 236 9.76 -15.54 12.00
N THR A 237 11.06 -15.28 11.81
CA THR A 237 11.84 -14.39 12.69
C THR A 237 11.21 -13.01 12.75
N ARG A 238 10.83 -12.46 11.59
CA ARG A 238 10.19 -11.15 11.49
C ARG A 238 8.84 -11.10 12.21
N LYS A 239 7.98 -12.11 12.03
CA LYS A 239 6.70 -12.19 12.75
C LYS A 239 6.90 -12.26 14.26
N ALA A 240 7.94 -12.95 14.74
CA ALA A 240 8.29 -12.99 16.15
C ALA A 240 8.69 -11.61 16.69
N ILE A 241 9.55 -10.89 15.97
CA ILE A 241 9.97 -9.51 16.34
C ILE A 241 8.76 -8.57 16.41
N ILE A 242 7.87 -8.61 15.40
CA ILE A 242 6.66 -7.77 15.39
C ILE A 242 5.76 -8.12 16.59
N LYS A 243 5.60 -9.42 16.91
CA LYS A 243 4.80 -9.86 18.05
C LYS A 243 5.39 -9.37 19.38
N GLN A 244 6.71 -9.44 19.54
CA GLN A 244 7.40 -8.94 20.74
C GLN A 244 7.25 -7.43 20.90
N ARG A 245 7.45 -6.66 19.83
CA ARG A 245 7.28 -5.20 19.85
C ARG A 245 5.85 -4.81 20.21
N LYS A 246 4.84 -5.52 19.70
CA LYS A 246 3.43 -5.29 20.07
C LYS A 246 3.17 -5.55 21.55
N ARG A 247 3.79 -6.58 22.14
CA ARG A 247 3.70 -6.87 23.58
C ARG A 247 4.32 -5.74 24.40
N GLN A 248 5.53 -5.30 24.05
CA GLN A 248 6.20 -4.18 24.74
C GLN A 248 5.39 -2.88 24.68
N VAL A 249 4.82 -2.54 23.52
CA VAL A 249 3.96 -1.36 23.38
C VAL A 249 2.70 -1.48 24.24
N HIS A 250 2.09 -2.67 24.30
CA HIS A 250 0.95 -2.91 25.17
C HIS A 250 1.31 -2.77 26.65
N GLU A 251 2.44 -3.35 27.07
CA GLU A 251 2.94 -3.29 28.43
C GLU A 251 3.26 -1.85 28.85
N MET A 252 3.95 -1.07 28.01
CA MET A 252 4.19 0.36 28.25
C MET A 252 2.88 1.15 28.39
N LYS A 253 1.87 0.83 27.58
CA LYS A 253 0.55 1.46 27.68
C LYS A 253 -0.13 1.14 29.01
N VAL A 254 -0.09 -0.12 29.45
CA VAL A 254 -0.63 -0.55 30.75
C VAL A 254 0.08 0.16 31.90
N GLN A 255 1.41 0.22 31.87
CA GLN A 255 2.20 0.94 32.89
C GLN A 255 1.85 2.43 32.93
N ARG A 256 1.71 3.10 31.78
CA ARG A 256 1.31 4.50 31.69
C ARG A 256 -0.09 4.73 32.26
N ASP A 257 -1.04 3.83 31.97
CA ASP A 257 -2.40 3.93 32.50
C ASP A 257 -2.44 3.69 34.02
N GLN A 258 -1.64 2.76 34.54
CA GLN A 258 -1.47 2.54 35.98
C GLN A 258 -0.84 3.75 36.68
N ALA A 259 0.24 4.32 36.13
CA ALA A 259 0.88 5.51 36.66
C ALA A 259 -0.10 6.71 36.70
N ARG A 260 -0.93 6.86 35.66
CA ARG A 260 -1.98 7.89 35.61
C ARG A 260 -3.04 7.69 36.69
N LYS A 261 -3.44 6.45 36.96
CA LYS A 261 -4.38 6.12 38.06
C LYS A 261 -3.76 6.42 39.42
N ALA A 262 -2.54 5.99 39.66
CA ALA A 262 -1.82 6.23 40.91
C ALA A 262 -1.59 7.73 41.17
N ALA A 263 -1.27 8.50 40.14
CA ALA A 263 -1.13 9.95 40.25
C ALA A 263 -2.45 10.64 40.61
N ARG A 264 -3.58 10.19 40.05
CA ARG A 264 -4.91 10.67 40.44
C ARG A 264 -5.25 10.36 41.89
N GLN A 265 -4.94 9.14 42.34
CA GLN A 265 -5.20 8.72 43.71
C GLN A 265 -4.35 9.50 44.72
N ARG A 266 -3.05 9.70 44.43
CA ARG A 266 -2.18 10.58 45.23
C ARG A 266 -2.67 12.02 45.29
N ALA A 267 -3.16 12.57 44.17
CA ALA A 267 -3.73 13.92 44.17
C ALA A 267 -4.99 14.01 45.04
N LEU A 268 -5.82 12.97 45.05
CA LEU A 268 -7.01 12.90 45.89
C LEU A 268 -6.64 12.75 47.39
N GLU A 269 -5.67 11.91 47.72
CA GLU A 269 -5.15 11.75 49.08
C GLU A 269 -4.48 13.04 49.60
N GLN A 270 -3.75 13.76 48.74
CA GLN A 270 -3.20 15.09 49.05
C GLN A 270 -4.30 16.13 49.28
N SER A 271 -5.44 16.04 48.58
CA SER A 271 -6.60 16.91 48.86
C SER A 271 -7.39 16.53 50.11
N MET A 272 -7.16 15.33 50.67
CA MET A 272 -7.85 14.77 51.84
C MET A 272 -6.99 14.79 53.12
N SER A 273 -5.72 15.22 53.05
CA SER A 273 -4.83 15.26 54.21
C SER A 273 -5.11 16.50 55.08
N PRO A 274 -5.31 16.36 56.41
CA PRO A 274 -5.68 17.46 57.30
C PRO A 274 -4.44 18.26 57.75
N GLN A 275 -3.68 18.80 56.81
CA GLN A 275 -2.57 19.73 57.06
C GLN A 275 -2.46 20.75 55.91
N TYR A 276 -3.48 21.59 55.77
CA TYR A 276 -3.41 23.01 55.39
C TYR A 276 -4.85 23.52 55.23
N SER A 277 -5.52 23.79 56.35
CA SER A 277 -6.73 24.62 56.33
C SER A 277 -6.29 26.09 56.38
N GLU A 278 -5.77 26.60 55.27
CA GLU A 278 -5.93 28.03 55.02
C GLU A 278 -7.08 28.18 54.01
N PRO A 279 -8.09 29.02 54.30
CA PRO A 279 -9.14 29.30 53.34
C PRO A 279 -8.47 29.76 52.05
N TRP A 280 -8.87 29.16 50.92
CA TRP A 280 -8.45 29.63 49.61
C TRP A 280 -8.95 31.08 49.46
N SER A 281 -8.09 32.05 49.76
CA SER A 281 -8.46 33.43 49.54
C SER A 281 -8.65 33.63 48.03
N LEU A 282 -9.75 34.29 47.65
CA LEU A 282 -10.10 34.60 46.26
C LEU A 282 -8.89 35.15 45.49
N ALA A 283 -8.01 35.90 46.16
CA ALA A 283 -6.76 36.42 45.63
C ALA A 283 -5.82 35.37 44.99
N LYS A 284 -5.73 34.14 45.53
CA LYS A 284 -4.85 33.07 44.97
C LYS A 284 -5.42 32.43 43.70
N ILE A 285 -6.75 32.39 43.53
CA ILE A 285 -7.40 31.86 42.33
C ILE A 285 -7.21 32.82 41.15
N PHE A 286 -7.32 34.12 41.39
CA PHE A 286 -7.20 35.15 40.34
C PHE A 286 -5.74 35.45 39.95
N ALA A 287 -4.79 35.35 40.87
CA ALA A 287 -3.36 35.48 40.57
C ALA A 287 -2.86 34.41 39.57
N LYS A 288 -3.46 33.21 39.57
CA LYS A 288 -3.10 32.13 38.64
C LYS A 288 -3.60 32.35 37.21
N ARG A 289 -4.52 33.30 37.00
CA ARG A 289 -5.06 33.71 35.70
C ARG A 289 -4.56 35.10 35.25
N GLY A 290 -3.65 35.72 36.01
CA GLY A 290 -3.00 36.98 35.64
C GLY A 290 -3.88 38.23 35.76
N MET A 291 -4.96 38.18 36.55
CA MET A 291 -5.84 39.34 36.78
C MET A 291 -5.49 40.06 38.07
N THR A 292 -5.51 41.40 38.05
CA THR A 292 -5.22 42.26 39.20
C THR A 292 -6.50 42.64 39.95
N LYS A 293 -6.37 43.13 41.19
CA LYS A 293 -7.52 43.51 42.05
C LYS A 293 -8.36 44.65 41.43
N ASP A 294 -7.74 45.55 40.68
CA ASP A 294 -8.40 46.62 39.93
C ASP A 294 -9.27 46.12 38.76
N ASP A 295 -8.98 44.94 38.22
CA ASP A 295 -9.78 44.34 37.14
C ASP A 295 -11.11 43.77 37.67
N LEU A 296 -11.18 43.45 38.96
CA LEU A 296 -12.35 42.87 39.63
C LEU A 296 -13.35 43.94 40.07
N ASP A 297 -12.88 45.09 40.56
CA ASP A 297 -13.76 46.20 40.98
C ASP A 297 -14.50 46.84 39.79
N LYS A 298 -13.95 46.71 38.56
CA LYS A 298 -14.60 47.17 37.32
C LYS A 298 -15.72 46.26 36.81
N LEU A 299 -15.86 45.05 37.33
CA LEU A 299 -16.79 44.02 36.82
C LEU A 299 -18.11 43.90 37.59
N GLY A 300 -18.33 44.69 38.65
CA GLY A 300 -19.65 44.88 39.27
C GLY A 300 -20.40 43.60 39.63
N ILE A 301 -19.76 42.66 40.32
CA ILE A 301 -20.34 41.35 40.67
C ILE A 301 -20.92 41.41 42.09
N LEU A 302 -22.22 41.12 42.23
CA LEU A 302 -22.91 41.22 43.52
C LEU A 302 -22.94 39.92 44.36
N GLU A 303 -22.79 38.71 43.80
CA GLU A 303 -22.59 37.45 44.54
C GLU A 303 -22.32 36.24 43.61
N VAL A 304 -21.63 35.19 44.10
CA VAL A 304 -21.25 33.97 43.33
C VAL A 304 -21.62 32.70 44.10
N HIS A 305 -22.25 31.74 43.42
CA HIS A 305 -22.42 30.36 43.90
C HIS A 305 -21.75 29.35 42.96
N ASP A 306 -21.39 28.20 43.52
CA ASP A 306 -20.38 27.27 42.99
C ASP A 306 -20.62 26.71 41.58
N ASP A 307 -21.79 26.86 40.96
CA ASP A 307 -22.07 26.26 39.65
C ASP A 307 -22.55 27.19 38.51
N PHE A 308 -22.93 28.47 38.71
CA PHE A 308 -23.20 29.41 37.59
C PHE A 308 -23.24 30.90 37.98
N ILE A 309 -23.03 31.81 37.01
CA ILE A 309 -23.02 33.28 37.15
C ILE A 309 -24.25 33.90 36.46
N VAL A 310 -24.94 34.81 37.16
CA VAL A 310 -26.02 35.65 36.63
C VAL A 310 -25.51 37.07 36.38
N LEU A 311 -25.79 37.65 35.22
CA LEU A 311 -25.52 39.05 34.89
C LEU A 311 -26.87 39.76 34.65
N SER A 312 -27.07 40.95 35.21
CA SER A 312 -28.11 41.85 34.70
C SER A 312 -27.49 42.79 33.66
N PHE A 313 -28.27 43.14 32.64
CA PHE A 313 -28.00 44.35 31.86
C PHE A 313 -28.12 45.58 32.76
#